data_AF-A0A3B9EQU6-F1
#
_entry.id   AF-A0A3B9EQU6-F1
#
_cell.length_a   1.000
_cell.length_b   1.000
_cell.length_c   1.000
_cell.angle_alpha   90.00
_cell.angle_beta   90.00
_cell.angle_gamma   90.00
#
_symmetry.space_group_name_H-M   'P 1'
#
loop_
_entity.id
_entity.type
_entity.pdbx_description
1 polymer ?
#
loop_
_entity_poly.entity_id
_entity_poly.type
_entity_poly.pdbx_seq_one_letter_code
_entity_poly.pdbx_strand_id
1 'polypeptide(L)'
;MTNRQLFALYGLTLAAVFGLACLWVFGLEDAVNASLFSDAPQEHVGGHWYHVVTATAFAAVALVVPAIFIGMIMKKLRAAESVHRRSEGILRAFIDHAPALVALKNADGRYLLMNKEYTDQLGFDPSDTEGKSASSVFPPELADQFAAQERKAIETGTDVTEEHIVPH
;
A
#
# COMPACT_ATOMS: atom_id res chain seq x y z
N MET A 1 -6.03 -1.69 -6.70
CA MET A 1 -6.01 -1.57 -8.19
C MET A 1 -5.71 -2.97 -8.73
N THR A 2 -6.70 -3.66 -9.27
CA THR A 2 -6.62 -5.11 -9.61
C THR A 2 -5.79 -5.33 -10.88
N ASN A 3 -5.13 -6.49 -11.03
CA ASN A 3 -4.35 -6.85 -12.24
C ASN A 3 -5.09 -6.56 -13.56
N ARG A 4 -6.42 -6.75 -13.57
CA ARG A 4 -7.28 -6.46 -14.73
C ARG A 4 -7.25 -5.00 -15.20
N GLN A 5 -7.10 -4.04 -14.29
CA GLN A 5 -7.01 -2.61 -14.65
C GLN A 5 -5.64 -2.25 -15.19
N LEU A 6 -4.58 -2.91 -14.73
CA LEU A 6 -3.24 -2.72 -15.27
C LEU A 6 -3.18 -3.19 -16.72
N PHE A 7 -3.69 -4.39 -17.01
CA PHE A 7 -3.76 -4.92 -18.38
C PHE A 7 -4.63 -4.07 -19.31
N ALA A 8 -5.76 -3.57 -18.83
CA ALA A 8 -6.62 -2.69 -19.62
C ALA A 8 -5.93 -1.36 -19.98
N LEU A 9 -5.19 -0.79 -19.03
CA LEU A 9 -4.44 0.45 -19.27
C LEU A 9 -3.28 0.23 -20.24
N TYR A 10 -2.55 -0.88 -20.11
CA TYR A 10 -1.52 -1.28 -21.08
C TYR A 10 -2.10 -1.44 -22.48
N GLY A 11 -3.22 -2.17 -22.62
CA GLY A 11 -3.92 -2.33 -23.88
C GLY A 11 -4.33 -0.98 -24.49
N LEU A 12 -4.83 -0.06 -23.67
CA LEU A 12 -5.19 1.29 -24.12
C LEU A 12 -3.98 2.10 -24.62
N THR A 13 -2.87 2.08 -23.87
CA THR A 13 -1.65 2.79 -24.28
C THR A 13 -1.04 2.21 -25.56
N LEU A 14 -1.03 0.88 -25.68
CA LEU A 14 -0.50 0.20 -26.86
C LEU A 14 -1.39 0.48 -28.08
N ALA A 15 -2.71 0.44 -27.91
CA ALA A 15 -3.67 0.76 -28.96
C ALA A 15 -3.60 2.24 -29.38
N ALA A 16 -3.38 3.16 -28.44
CA ALA A 16 -3.23 4.58 -28.74
C ALA A 16 -1.93 4.86 -29.51
N VAL A 17 -0.81 4.27 -29.09
CA VAL A 17 0.48 4.40 -29.79
C VAL A 17 0.40 3.75 -31.17
N PHE A 18 -0.24 2.58 -31.28
CA PHE A 18 -0.46 1.92 -32.56
C PHE A 18 -1.36 2.75 -33.49
N GLY A 19 -2.45 3.32 -32.98
CA GLY A 19 -3.33 4.21 -33.73
C GLY A 19 -2.61 5.47 -34.22
N LEU A 20 -1.76 6.08 -33.39
CA LEU A 20 -0.92 7.22 -33.77
C LEU A 20 0.12 6.83 -34.83
N ALA A 21 0.75 5.65 -34.70
CA ALA A 21 1.70 5.15 -35.68
C ALA A 21 1.01 4.86 -37.03
N CYS A 22 -0.18 4.27 -37.02
CA CYS A 22 -0.97 4.06 -38.23
C CYS A 22 -1.39 5.39 -38.87
N LEU A 23 -1.88 6.35 -38.08
CA LEU A 23 -2.29 7.66 -38.58
C LEU A 23 -1.09 8.41 -39.21
N TRP A 24 0.09 8.27 -38.64
CA TRP A 24 1.33 8.80 -39.17
C TRP A 24 1.66 8.19 -40.54
N VAL A 25 1.77 6.85 -40.60
CA VAL A 25 2.16 6.10 -41.81
C VAL A 25 1.15 6.26 -42.96
N PHE A 26 -0.15 6.38 -42.67
CA PHE A 26 -1.19 6.38 -43.70
C PHE A 26 -1.74 7.77 -44.06
N GLY A 27 -1.33 8.86 -43.41
CA GLY A 27 -1.95 10.15 -43.72
C GLY A 27 -1.29 11.42 -43.21
N LEU A 28 -0.36 11.36 -42.24
CA LEU A 28 0.30 12.57 -41.72
C LEU A 28 1.74 12.75 -42.20
N GLU A 29 2.37 11.66 -42.65
CA GLU A 29 3.78 11.63 -43.08
C GLU A 29 4.10 12.70 -44.13
N ASP A 30 3.34 12.74 -45.23
CA ASP A 30 3.60 13.67 -46.33
C ASP A 30 3.40 15.15 -45.92
N ALA A 31 2.38 15.44 -45.11
CA ALA A 31 2.05 16.80 -44.68
C ALA A 31 3.05 17.36 -43.65
N VAL A 32 3.52 16.51 -42.73
CA VAL A 32 4.54 16.92 -41.75
C VAL A 32 5.91 17.04 -42.41
N ASN A 33 6.26 16.14 -43.31
CA ASN A 33 7.53 16.23 -44.04
C ASN A 33 7.59 17.47 -44.93
N ALA A 34 6.50 17.82 -45.61
CA ALA A 34 6.43 19.03 -46.42
C ALA A 34 6.56 20.32 -45.59
N SER A 35 6.13 20.31 -44.33
CA SER A 35 6.18 21.50 -43.45
C SER A 35 7.49 21.63 -42.66
N LEU A 36 8.13 20.52 -42.27
CA LEU A 36 9.38 20.52 -41.51
C LEU A 36 10.64 20.51 -42.40
N PHE A 37 10.57 19.95 -43.61
CA PHE A 37 11.71 19.76 -44.50
C PHE A 37 11.48 20.37 -45.88
N SER A 38 10.86 21.56 -45.93
CA SER A 38 10.51 22.25 -47.19
C SER A 38 11.70 22.48 -48.13
N ASP A 39 12.91 22.61 -47.59
CA ASP A 39 14.11 23.01 -48.32
C ASP A 39 15.15 21.87 -48.46
N ALA A 40 14.81 20.64 -48.04
CA ALA A 40 15.74 19.51 -48.10
C ALA A 40 15.85 18.93 -49.53
N PRO A 41 17.07 18.69 -50.05
CA PRO A 41 17.26 18.19 -51.41
C PRO A 41 16.68 16.77 -51.58
N GLN A 42 15.75 16.62 -52.52
CA GLN A 42 15.05 15.38 -52.91
C GLN A 42 15.93 14.34 -53.65
N GLU A 43 17.25 14.42 -53.52
CA GLU A 43 18.17 13.44 -54.12
C GLU A 43 18.67 12.45 -53.06
N HIS A 44 17.98 11.31 -53.01
CA HIS A 44 18.55 9.98 -52.69
C HIS A 44 19.43 9.86 -51.44
N VAL A 45 19.05 10.48 -50.32
CA VAL A 45 19.41 9.97 -48.98
C VAL A 45 18.23 9.16 -48.47
N GLY A 46 18.33 7.84 -48.64
CA GLY A 46 17.23 6.89 -48.82
C GLY A 46 16.14 6.84 -47.75
N GLY A 47 14.90 6.65 -48.22
CA GLY A 47 13.68 6.49 -47.43
C GLY A 47 13.72 5.40 -46.35
N HIS A 48 14.71 4.48 -46.38
CA HIS A 48 14.94 3.52 -45.31
C HIS A 48 15.34 4.17 -43.98
N TRP A 49 16.17 5.23 -43.97
CA TRP A 49 16.61 5.87 -42.72
C TRP A 49 15.47 6.64 -42.03
N TYR A 50 14.52 7.17 -42.80
CA TYR A 50 13.34 7.85 -42.28
C TYR A 50 12.43 6.89 -41.49
N HIS A 51 12.14 5.70 -42.05
CA HIS A 51 11.36 4.67 -41.36
C HIS A 51 12.04 4.17 -40.08
N VAL A 52 13.37 4.10 -40.08
CA VAL A 52 14.13 3.70 -38.89
C VAL A 52 14.02 4.75 -37.78
N VAL A 53 14.15 6.03 -38.09
CA VAL A 53 14.06 7.12 -37.10
C VAL A 53 12.65 7.22 -36.51
N THR A 54 11.62 7.16 -37.35
CA THR A 54 10.21 7.24 -36.91
C THR A 54 9.80 6.01 -36.09
N ALA A 55 10.14 4.79 -36.53
CA ALA A 55 9.89 3.57 -35.77
C ALA A 55 10.60 3.58 -34.41
N THR A 56 11.83 4.10 -34.36
CA THR A 56 12.59 4.22 -33.10
C THR A 56 11.94 5.22 -32.15
N ALA A 57 11.42 6.35 -32.67
CA ALA A 57 10.71 7.34 -31.86
C ALA A 57 9.41 6.76 -31.24
N PHE A 58 8.61 6.03 -32.04
CA PHE A 58 7.41 5.37 -31.51
C PHE A 58 7.74 4.29 -30.48
N ALA A 59 8.76 3.47 -30.73
CA ALA A 59 9.22 2.46 -29.78
C ALA A 59 9.70 3.10 -28.47
N ALA A 60 10.42 4.22 -28.54
CA ALA A 60 10.85 4.96 -27.35
C ALA A 60 9.66 5.48 -26.53
N VAL A 61 8.65 6.07 -27.18
CA VAL A 61 7.43 6.53 -26.49
C VAL A 61 6.67 5.36 -25.86
N ALA A 62 6.55 4.23 -26.58
CA ALA A 62 5.89 3.02 -26.10
C ALA A 62 6.58 2.42 -24.86
N LEU A 63 7.87 2.64 -24.66
CA LEU A 63 8.62 2.14 -23.51
C LEU A 63 8.67 3.17 -22.35
N VAL A 64 8.96 4.43 -22.66
CA VAL A 64 9.21 5.46 -21.66
C VAL A 64 7.94 5.87 -20.94
N VAL A 65 6.82 6.04 -21.65
CA VAL A 65 5.57 6.50 -21.03
C VAL A 65 5.04 5.49 -20.01
N PRO A 66 4.94 4.18 -20.32
CA PRO A 66 4.57 3.19 -19.31
C PRO A 66 5.57 3.09 -18.16
N ALA A 67 6.89 3.17 -18.43
CA ALA A 67 7.90 3.11 -17.39
C ALA A 67 7.78 4.26 -16.37
N ILE A 68 7.56 5.49 -16.85
CA ILE A 68 7.31 6.65 -15.97
C ILE A 68 6.03 6.44 -15.16
N PHE A 69 4.97 5.95 -15.80
CA PHE A 69 3.68 5.70 -15.15
C PHE A 69 3.77 4.64 -14.04
N ILE A 70 4.46 3.52 -14.29
CA ILE A 70 4.76 2.50 -13.28
C ILE A 70 5.56 3.12 -12.13
N GLY A 71 6.61 3.89 -12.45
CA GLY A 71 7.43 4.55 -11.43
C GLY A 71 6.61 5.48 -10.53
N MET A 72 5.67 6.24 -11.10
CA MET A 72 4.76 7.10 -10.34
C MET A 72 3.80 6.30 -9.46
N ILE A 73 3.20 5.23 -9.97
CA ILE A 73 2.31 4.36 -9.20
C ILE A 73 3.06 3.72 -8.03
N MET A 74 4.25 3.19 -8.28
CA MET A 74 5.07 2.54 -7.25
C MET A 74 5.49 3.53 -6.15
N LYS A 75 5.83 4.78 -6.51
CA LYS A 75 6.10 5.83 -5.51
C LYS A 75 4.88 6.13 -4.64
N LYS A 76 3.70 6.27 -5.26
CA LYS A 76 2.45 6.51 -4.50
C LYS A 76 2.11 5.37 -3.56
N LEU A 77 2.26 4.12 -4.03
CA LEU A 77 1.99 2.94 -3.20
C LEU A 77 2.94 2.89 -2.00
N ARG A 78 4.24 3.08 -2.23
CA ARG A 78 5.24 3.10 -1.15
C ARG A 78 5.00 4.24 -0.16
N ALA A 79 4.62 5.42 -0.63
CA ALA A 79 4.31 6.55 0.24
C ALA A 79 3.12 6.23 1.16
N ALA A 80 2.02 5.70 0.61
CA ALA A 80 0.86 5.29 1.39
C ALA A 80 1.20 4.21 2.42
N GLU A 81 1.96 3.19 2.00
CA GLU A 81 2.39 2.10 2.88
C GLU A 81 3.35 2.59 3.98
N SER A 82 4.22 3.57 3.68
CA SER A 82 5.14 4.16 4.66
C SER A 82 4.42 4.98 5.71
N VAL A 83 3.34 5.69 5.34
CA VAL A 83 2.52 6.43 6.30
C VAL A 83 1.81 5.46 7.24
N HIS A 84 1.26 4.36 6.70
CA HIS A 84 0.63 3.32 7.51
C HIS A 84 1.64 2.67 8.48
N ARG A 85 2.77 2.19 7.95
CA ARG A 85 3.83 1.56 8.76
C ARG A 85 4.43 2.50 9.80
N ARG A 86 4.56 3.79 9.48
CA ARG A 86 5.05 4.79 10.43
C ARG A 86 4.05 4.99 11.56
N SER A 87 2.75 5.08 11.24
CA SER A 87 1.71 5.20 12.26
C SER A 87 1.66 3.96 13.17
N GLU A 88 1.70 2.76 12.60
CA GLU A 88 1.74 1.51 13.37
C GLU A 88 3.00 1.41 14.24
N GLY A 89 4.17 1.76 13.68
CA GLY A 89 5.43 1.74 14.42
C GLY A 89 5.46 2.74 15.58
N ILE A 90 4.91 3.95 15.38
CA ILE A 90 4.79 4.96 16.45
C ILE A 90 3.83 4.48 17.53
N LEU A 91 2.66 3.95 17.15
CA LEU A 91 1.68 3.44 18.11
C LEU A 91 2.27 2.30 18.93
N ARG A 92 2.93 1.35 18.27
CA ARG A 92 3.57 0.20 18.92
C ARG A 92 4.67 0.65 19.88
N ALA A 93 5.54 1.56 19.45
CA ALA A 93 6.58 2.12 20.31
C ALA A 93 6.00 2.88 21.51
N PHE A 94 4.92 3.64 21.32
CA PHE A 94 4.25 4.35 22.42
C PHE A 94 3.68 3.37 23.46
N ILE A 95 2.99 2.32 22.98
CA ILE A 95 2.39 1.31 23.85
C ILE A 95 3.48 0.50 24.57
N ASP A 96 4.53 0.07 23.87
CA ASP A 96 5.62 -0.74 24.43
C ASP A 96 6.48 -0.01 25.46
N HIS A 97 6.48 1.33 25.43
CA HIS A 97 7.21 2.18 26.39
C HIS A 97 6.30 2.88 27.40
N ALA A 98 5.00 2.59 27.41
CA ALA A 98 4.09 3.12 28.42
C ALA A 98 4.39 2.46 29.77
N PRO A 99 4.54 3.23 30.87
CA PRO A 99 4.80 2.69 32.22
C PRO A 99 3.50 2.16 32.87
N ALA A 100 2.67 1.49 32.09
CA ALA A 100 1.38 0.94 32.50
C ALA A 100 1.14 -0.37 31.73
N LEU A 101 0.42 -1.31 32.35
CA LEU A 101 -0.06 -2.51 31.68
C LEU A 101 -1.15 -2.13 30.69
N VAL A 102 -0.87 -2.25 29.39
CA VAL A 102 -1.80 -1.86 28.31
C VAL A 102 -2.12 -3.06 27.44
N ALA A 103 -3.41 -3.40 27.37
CA ALA A 103 -3.93 -4.48 26.55
C ALA A 103 -5.06 -3.97 25.65
N LEU A 104 -5.06 -4.41 24.40
CA LEU A 104 -6.15 -4.21 23.45
C LEU A 104 -6.87 -5.54 23.24
N LYS A 105 -8.19 -5.55 23.28
CA LYS A 105 -9.02 -6.74 23.04
C LYS A 105 -10.07 -6.49 21.96
N ASN A 106 -10.53 -7.55 21.31
CA ASN A 106 -11.70 -7.48 20.43
C ASN A 106 -13.01 -7.52 21.25
N ALA A 107 -14.15 -7.40 20.58
CA ALA A 107 -15.47 -7.43 21.23
C ALA A 107 -15.79 -8.79 21.91
N ASP A 108 -15.08 -9.86 21.54
CA ASP A 108 -15.21 -11.19 22.17
C ASP A 108 -14.27 -11.36 23.38
N GLY A 109 -13.57 -10.30 23.81
CA GLY A 109 -12.63 -10.34 24.94
C GLY A 109 -11.30 -11.04 24.63
N ARG A 110 -10.96 -11.23 23.35
CA ARG A 110 -9.67 -11.82 22.91
C ARG A 110 -8.61 -10.75 22.77
N TYR A 111 -7.42 -10.98 23.31
CA TYR A 111 -6.31 -10.04 23.21
C TYR A 111 -5.84 -9.88 21.75
N LEU A 112 -5.79 -8.64 21.29
CA LEU A 112 -5.19 -8.23 20.02
C LEU A 112 -3.76 -7.74 20.22
N LEU A 113 -3.47 -7.14 21.39
CA LEU A 113 -2.15 -6.63 21.73
C LEU A 113 -1.99 -6.58 23.24
N MET A 114 -0.80 -6.92 23.74
CA MET A 114 -0.34 -6.64 25.10
C MET A 114 1.04 -6.01 25.00
N ASN A 115 1.27 -4.92 25.74
CA ASN A 115 2.55 -4.20 25.69
C ASN A 115 3.67 -4.94 26.42
N LYS A 116 4.93 -4.54 26.17
CA LYS A 116 6.12 -5.14 26.82
C LYS A 116 6.05 -5.13 28.35
N GLU A 117 5.36 -4.17 28.95
CA GLU A 117 5.20 -4.09 30.41
C GLU A 117 4.52 -5.34 31.00
N TYR A 118 3.62 -6.00 30.26
CA TYR A 118 3.06 -7.29 30.68
C TYR A 118 4.11 -8.39 30.77
N THR A 119 5.10 -8.38 29.87
CA THR A 119 6.23 -9.31 29.92
C THR A 119 7.13 -9.00 31.09
N ASP A 120 7.46 -7.71 31.27
CA ASP A 120 8.43 -7.29 32.29
C ASP A 120 7.89 -7.46 33.72
N GLN A 121 6.58 -7.21 33.96
CA GLN A 121 5.97 -7.31 35.30
C GLN A 121 5.35 -8.66 35.62
N LEU A 122 4.76 -9.34 34.62
CA LEU A 122 3.96 -10.55 34.82
C LEU A 122 4.52 -11.78 34.09
N GLY A 123 5.62 -11.63 33.33
CA GLY A 123 6.31 -12.74 32.70
C GLY A 123 5.62 -13.34 31.47
N PHE A 124 4.60 -12.67 30.92
CA PHE A 124 3.89 -13.15 29.73
C PHE A 124 4.67 -12.85 28.45
N ASP A 125 4.79 -13.84 27.55
CA ASP A 125 5.26 -13.58 26.18
C ASP A 125 4.11 -12.96 25.35
N PRO A 126 4.26 -11.74 24.78
CA PRO A 126 3.21 -11.11 24.00
C PRO A 126 2.78 -11.97 22.80
N SER A 127 3.72 -12.73 22.21
CA SER A 127 3.45 -13.63 21.09
C SER A 127 2.56 -14.80 21.47
N ASP A 128 2.56 -15.18 22.76
CA ASP A 128 1.68 -16.22 23.29
C ASP A 128 0.32 -15.66 23.72
N THR A 129 0.07 -14.36 23.70
CA THR A 129 -1.20 -13.80 24.20
C THR A 129 -2.19 -13.44 23.09
N GLU A 130 -1.72 -13.25 21.86
CA GLU A 130 -2.56 -12.85 20.74
C GLU A 130 -3.65 -13.89 20.42
N GLY A 131 -4.90 -13.45 20.36
CA GLY A 131 -6.09 -14.26 20.14
C GLY A 131 -6.59 -15.06 21.36
N LYS A 132 -5.84 -15.09 22.47
CA LYS A 132 -6.25 -15.79 23.69
C LYS A 132 -7.28 -14.97 24.49
N SER A 133 -8.10 -15.67 25.28
CA SER A 133 -9.02 -15.05 26.24
C SER A 133 -8.33 -14.84 27.59
N ALA A 134 -8.88 -13.94 28.41
CA ALA A 134 -8.38 -13.72 29.78
C ALA A 134 -8.29 -15.02 30.60
N SER A 135 -9.23 -15.95 30.43
CA SER A 135 -9.24 -17.26 31.09
C SER A 135 -8.07 -18.19 30.74
N SER A 136 -7.41 -17.96 29.61
CA SER A 136 -6.23 -18.74 29.20
C SER A 136 -4.92 -18.11 29.65
N VAL A 137 -4.96 -16.88 30.15
CA VAL A 137 -3.78 -16.06 30.50
C VAL A 137 -3.71 -15.82 32.00
N PHE A 138 -4.85 -15.60 32.65
CA PHE A 138 -4.96 -15.27 34.07
C PHE A 138 -5.68 -16.37 34.85
N PRO A 139 -5.47 -16.45 36.17
CA PRO A 139 -6.27 -17.28 37.06
C PRO A 139 -7.77 -17.00 36.92
N PRO A 140 -8.65 -18.01 37.16
CA PRO A 140 -10.09 -17.89 36.96
C PRO A 140 -10.70 -16.66 37.63
N GLU A 141 -10.26 -16.33 38.84
CA GLU A 141 -10.78 -15.20 39.63
C GLU A 141 -10.55 -13.85 38.94
N LEU A 142 -9.35 -13.64 38.38
CA LEU A 142 -8.99 -12.43 37.62
C LEU A 142 -9.63 -12.43 36.23
N ALA A 143 -9.70 -13.59 35.59
CA ALA A 143 -10.32 -13.72 34.28
C ALA A 143 -11.81 -13.35 34.32
N ASP A 144 -12.53 -13.80 35.34
CA ASP A 144 -13.95 -13.49 35.55
C ASP A 144 -14.16 -12.01 35.86
N GLN A 145 -13.27 -11.40 36.65
CA GLN A 145 -13.27 -9.95 36.93
C GLN A 145 -13.10 -9.14 35.64
N PHE A 146 -12.08 -9.45 34.82
CA PHE A 146 -11.86 -8.76 33.55
C PHE A 146 -13.03 -8.95 32.57
N ALA A 147 -13.59 -10.16 32.48
CA ALA A 147 -14.74 -10.42 31.61
C ALA A 147 -16.01 -9.66 32.06
N ALA A 148 -16.20 -9.47 33.38
CA ALA A 148 -17.30 -8.67 33.91
C ALA A 148 -17.12 -7.19 33.58
N GLN A 149 -15.90 -6.66 33.72
CA GLN A 149 -15.57 -5.28 33.36
C GLN A 149 -15.75 -4.99 31.87
N GLU A 150 -15.25 -5.88 31.02
CA GLU A 150 -15.38 -5.76 29.57
C GLU A 150 -16.85 -5.70 29.15
N ARG A 151 -17.65 -6.61 29.71
CA ARG A 151 -19.10 -6.65 29.45
C ARG A 151 -19.78 -5.36 29.86
N LYS A 152 -19.46 -4.85 31.06
CA LYS A 152 -19.98 -3.57 31.56
C LYS A 152 -19.59 -2.41 30.64
N ALA A 153 -18.34 -2.34 30.19
CA ALA A 153 -17.87 -1.29 29.27
C ALA A 153 -18.56 -1.36 27.89
N ILE A 154 -18.77 -2.58 27.37
CA ILE A 154 -19.49 -2.79 26.10
C ILE A 154 -20.97 -2.40 26.23
N GLU A 155 -21.62 -2.77 27.33
CA GLU A 155 -23.03 -2.47 27.58
C GLU A 155 -23.28 -0.96 27.80
N THR A 156 -22.38 -0.26 28.50
CA THR A 156 -22.53 1.17 28.75
C THR A 156 -22.06 2.04 27.58
N GLY A 157 -21.15 1.53 26.75
CA GLY A 157 -20.50 2.29 25.68
C GLY A 157 -19.60 3.43 26.19
N THR A 158 -19.23 3.39 27.47
CA THR A 158 -18.39 4.39 28.15
C THR A 158 -17.16 3.73 28.76
N ASP A 159 -16.17 4.53 29.11
CA ASP A 159 -15.02 4.07 29.88
C ASP A 159 -15.46 3.56 31.27
N VAL A 160 -14.88 2.44 31.70
CA VAL A 160 -15.04 1.86 33.02
C VAL A 160 -13.67 1.83 33.67
N THR A 161 -13.52 2.50 34.82
CA THR A 161 -12.27 2.56 35.58
C THR A 161 -12.43 1.78 36.88
N GLU A 162 -11.59 0.78 37.11
CA GLU A 162 -11.59 -0.05 38.32
C GLU A 162 -10.15 -0.45 38.65
N GLU A 163 -9.81 -0.49 39.95
CA GLU A 163 -8.46 -0.83 40.43
C GLU A 163 -8.41 -2.31 40.82
N HIS A 164 -7.45 -3.05 40.28
CA HIS A 164 -7.30 -4.49 40.51
C HIS A 164 -5.87 -4.78 40.98
N ILE A 165 -5.74 -5.56 42.05
CA ILE A 165 -4.45 -6.04 42.53
C ILE A 165 -4.17 -7.37 41.82
N VAL A 166 -3.15 -7.38 40.97
CA VAL A 166 -2.69 -8.60 40.30
C VAL A 166 -1.64 -9.26 41.20
N PRO A 167 -1.87 -10.48 41.71
CA PRO A 167 -0.86 -11.20 42.48
C PRO A 167 0.32 -11.57 41.56
N HIS A 168 1.54 -11.26 41.99
CA HIS A 168 2.80 -11.64 41.33
C HIS A 168 3.27 -13.02 41.78
#